data_AF-A0A0K2T962-F1
#
_entry.id   AF-A0A0K2T962-F1
#
_cell.length_a   1.000
_cell.length_b   1.000
_cell.length_c   1.000
_cell.angle_alpha   90.00
_cell.angle_beta   90.00
_cell.angle_gamma   90.00
#
_symmetry.space_group_name_H-M   'P 1'
#
loop_
_entity.id
_entity.type
_entity.pdbx_description
1 polymer ?
#
loop_
_entity_poly.entity_id
_entity_poly.type
_entity_poly.pdbx_seq_one_letter_code
_entity_poly.pdbx_strand_id
1 'polypeptide(L)'
;MDIEKLEEETKKKAAKKVANMLYAPDKLEKVSQYKVNVSRKKASVEAMLKTAMQSQLDGVKTGLEQLQSALADMQQVTESVAEIEETLKELPLLQDKLYDIKIETQKHSQLLTAKENLKHLFTVPETVQQTETWIMEGKLLEAHKAMVDLENSRDDLLFELHKLPHQSSNDREVLKEYFEPLTSLSYKMEKQIKFALQRSLNTVRKDPKVVVTALRIIEREEKSDEECFQRQKSTGFIPPGRPKNWREKAMDALKTHVMERLEGNQLEIRSENKMWLVRHLEVIRMIACEDLRIVKSLFQPIFPPRYKIMDHFIQLYQQALSNRLLEIIDAGLEGQEYVSILSWILQTYPGKEMMRNINLQISSDKILPLLNTATMEKLQKEYLNKIIIRIG
;
A
#
# COMPACT_ATOMS: atom_id res chain seq x y z
N MET A 1 -52.65 -20.12 19.75
CA MET A 1 -52.99 -19.20 20.86
C MET A 1 -54.47 -18.90 20.73
N ASP A 2 -55.30 -19.36 21.67
CA ASP A 2 -56.75 -19.18 21.60
C ASP A 2 -57.10 -17.69 21.73
N ILE A 3 -57.47 -17.08 20.59
CA ILE A 3 -57.88 -15.68 20.49
C ILE A 3 -59.00 -15.37 21.50
N GLU A 4 -59.88 -16.33 21.74
CA GLU A 4 -61.00 -16.23 22.70
C GLU A 4 -60.54 -16.01 24.14
N LYS A 5 -59.47 -16.67 24.59
CA LYS A 5 -58.93 -16.49 25.96
C LYS A 5 -58.28 -15.13 26.12
N LEU A 6 -57.58 -14.65 25.10
CA LEU A 6 -56.99 -13.30 25.08
C LEU A 6 -58.06 -12.20 25.08
N GLU A 7 -59.16 -12.41 24.35
CA GLU A 7 -60.32 -11.52 24.39
C GLU A 7 -60.95 -11.44 25.78
N GLU A 8 -61.11 -12.58 26.45
CA GLU A 8 -61.73 -12.61 27.77
C GLU A 8 -60.86 -11.91 28.83
N GLU A 9 -59.55 -12.12 28.80
CA GLU A 9 -58.60 -11.41 29.68
C GLU A 9 -58.55 -9.90 29.40
N THR A 10 -58.54 -9.50 28.13
CA THR A 10 -58.52 -8.08 27.75
C THR A 10 -59.83 -7.39 28.12
N LYS A 11 -60.98 -8.05 27.96
CA LYS A 11 -62.29 -7.58 28.46
C LYS A 11 -62.28 -7.40 29.98
N LYS A 12 -61.77 -8.39 30.74
CA LYS A 12 -61.64 -8.30 32.21
C LYS A 12 -60.72 -7.16 32.66
N LYS A 13 -59.58 -6.96 31.99
CA LYS A 13 -58.65 -5.84 32.26
C LYS A 13 -59.26 -4.48 31.91
N ALA A 14 -59.98 -4.39 30.79
CA ALA A 14 -60.69 -3.19 30.38
C ALA A 14 -61.79 -2.81 31.37
N ALA A 15 -62.58 -3.79 31.83
CA ALA A 15 -63.60 -3.59 32.85
C ALA A 15 -63.02 -3.04 34.17
N LYS A 16 -61.92 -3.64 34.67
CA LYS A 16 -61.19 -3.13 35.84
C LYS A 16 -60.68 -1.70 35.65
N LYS A 17 -60.17 -1.38 34.45
CA LYS A 17 -59.68 -0.03 34.13
C LYS A 17 -60.79 1.02 34.08
N VAL A 18 -61.95 0.66 33.54
CA VAL A 18 -63.14 1.54 33.51
C VAL A 18 -63.69 1.75 34.92
N ALA A 19 -63.78 0.68 35.73
CA ALA A 19 -64.21 0.78 37.12
C ALA A 19 -63.30 1.71 37.95
N ASN A 20 -61.98 1.62 37.77
CA ASN A 20 -61.03 2.51 38.44
C ASN A 20 -61.09 3.98 37.97
N MET A 21 -61.54 4.24 36.73
CA MET A 21 -61.68 5.60 36.19
C MET A 21 -62.98 6.30 36.63
N LEU A 22 -64.01 5.54 37.03
CA LEU A 22 -65.36 6.04 37.36
C LEU A 22 -65.73 5.79 38.84
N TYR A 23 -64.76 5.97 39.75
CA TYR A 23 -64.94 5.71 41.19
C TYR A 23 -65.84 6.72 41.93
N ALA A 24 -66.15 7.89 41.34
CA ALA A 24 -66.96 8.95 41.96
C ALA A 24 -67.94 9.62 40.98
N PRO A 25 -69.13 10.09 41.42
CA PRO A 25 -70.17 10.64 40.55
C PRO A 25 -69.73 11.87 39.74
N ASP A 26 -68.92 12.76 40.32
CA ASP A 26 -68.41 13.97 39.65
C ASP A 26 -67.49 13.66 38.45
N LYS A 27 -67.00 12.42 38.32
CA LYS A 27 -66.18 11.98 37.19
C LYS A 27 -67.02 11.53 35.98
N LEU A 28 -68.34 11.39 36.14
CA LEU A 28 -69.26 11.04 35.04
C LEU A 28 -69.37 12.16 33.98
N GLU A 29 -69.18 13.43 34.36
CA GLU A 29 -69.17 14.55 33.42
C GLU A 29 -68.05 14.44 32.37
N LYS A 30 -66.92 13.79 32.73
CA LYS A 30 -65.76 13.59 31.85
C LYS A 30 -65.86 12.36 30.96
N VAL A 31 -66.94 11.57 31.06
CA VAL A 31 -67.15 10.34 30.25
C VAL A 31 -67.19 10.65 28.76
N SER A 32 -67.80 11.77 28.36
CA SER A 32 -67.83 12.22 26.97
C SER A 32 -66.42 12.42 26.40
N GLN A 33 -65.53 13.06 27.16
CA GLN A 33 -64.13 13.27 26.81
C GLN A 33 -63.35 11.94 26.77
N TYR A 34 -63.57 11.04 27.74
CA TYR A 34 -62.94 9.71 27.73
C TYR A 34 -63.39 8.86 26.53
N LYS A 35 -64.68 8.91 26.16
CA LYS A 35 -65.21 8.20 24.98
C LYS A 35 -64.55 8.71 23.68
N VAL A 36 -64.41 10.03 23.53
CA VAL A 36 -63.71 10.63 22.37
C VAL A 36 -62.23 10.21 22.34
N ASN A 37 -61.55 10.21 23.49
CA ASN A 37 -60.14 9.82 23.58
C ASN A 37 -59.93 8.32 23.29
N VAL A 38 -60.81 7.44 23.79
CA VAL A 38 -60.76 6.00 23.49
C VAL A 38 -61.10 5.75 22.02
N SER A 39 -62.07 6.46 21.45
CA SER A 39 -62.40 6.37 20.02
C SER A 39 -61.24 6.80 19.13
N ARG A 40 -60.53 7.89 19.49
CA ARG A 40 -59.33 8.34 18.78
C ARG A 40 -58.19 7.32 18.88
N LYS A 41 -57.95 6.75 20.07
CA LYS A 41 -56.94 5.68 20.25
C LYS A 41 -57.29 4.43 19.46
N LYS A 42 -58.57 4.03 19.45
CA LYS A 42 -59.05 2.90 18.64
C LYS A 42 -58.83 3.15 17.15
N ALA A 43 -59.23 4.33 16.64
CA ALA A 43 -59.02 4.68 15.23
C ALA A 43 -57.52 4.72 14.85
N SER A 44 -56.66 5.21 15.75
CA SER A 44 -55.21 5.21 15.54
C SER A 44 -54.61 3.80 15.52
N VAL A 45 -55.04 2.92 16.42
CA VAL A 45 -54.60 1.51 16.43
C VAL A 45 -55.13 0.76 15.21
N GLU A 46 -56.38 0.97 14.81
CA GLU A 46 -56.96 0.38 13.60
C GLU A 46 -56.23 0.85 12.33
N ALA A 47 -55.88 2.15 12.25
CA ALA A 47 -55.08 2.67 11.14
C ALA A 47 -53.68 2.04 11.13
N MET A 48 -52.99 1.98 12.28
CA MET A 48 -51.68 1.33 12.39
C MET A 48 -51.73 -0.16 12.03
N LEU A 49 -52.75 -0.89 12.48
CA LEU A 49 -52.93 -2.31 12.14
C LEU A 49 -53.21 -2.49 10.66
N LYS A 50 -54.05 -1.64 10.04
CA LYS A 50 -54.28 -1.69 8.59
C LYS A 50 -53.00 -1.43 7.81
N THR A 51 -52.23 -0.41 8.17
CA THR A 51 -50.95 -0.11 7.52
C THR A 51 -49.94 -1.24 7.73
N ALA A 52 -49.86 -1.82 8.93
CA ALA A 52 -48.97 -2.94 9.22
C ALA A 52 -49.37 -4.21 8.46
N MET A 53 -50.67 -4.55 8.42
CA MET A 53 -51.18 -5.68 7.64
C MET A 53 -50.95 -5.48 6.15
N GLN A 54 -51.20 -4.27 5.64
CA GLN A 54 -50.95 -3.95 4.24
C GLN A 54 -49.46 -4.10 3.90
N SER A 55 -48.56 -3.55 4.74
CA SER A 55 -47.12 -3.68 4.56
C SER A 55 -46.64 -5.15 4.60
N GLN A 56 -47.23 -5.97 5.48
CA GLN A 56 -46.91 -7.40 5.56
C GLN A 56 -47.43 -8.16 4.33
N LEU A 57 -48.66 -7.89 3.88
CA LEU A 57 -49.23 -8.48 2.68
C LEU A 57 -48.46 -8.08 1.42
N ASP A 58 -48.08 -6.81 1.31
CA ASP A 58 -47.25 -6.31 0.21
C ASP A 58 -45.86 -6.95 0.25
N GLY A 59 -45.26 -7.11 1.44
CA GLY A 59 -43.99 -7.82 1.62
C GLY A 59 -44.07 -9.29 1.21
N VAL A 60 -45.15 -9.99 1.58
CA VAL A 60 -45.40 -11.39 1.17
C VAL A 60 -45.62 -11.49 -0.33
N LYS A 61 -46.39 -10.57 -0.92
CA LYS A 61 -46.65 -10.54 -2.36
C LYS A 61 -45.37 -10.31 -3.16
N THR A 62 -44.58 -9.29 -2.80
CA THR A 62 -43.28 -9.04 -3.43
C THR A 62 -42.33 -10.22 -3.24
N GLY A 63 -42.33 -10.85 -2.06
CA GLY A 63 -41.52 -12.05 -1.81
C GLY A 63 -41.92 -13.24 -2.69
N LEU A 64 -43.22 -13.44 -2.93
CA LEU A 64 -43.75 -14.45 -3.84
C LEU A 64 -43.38 -14.16 -5.30
N GLU A 65 -43.53 -12.91 -5.74
CA GLU A 65 -43.14 -12.48 -7.09
C GLU A 65 -41.63 -12.68 -7.32
N GLN A 66 -40.80 -12.33 -6.34
CA GLN A 66 -39.34 -12.56 -6.39
C GLN A 66 -38.99 -14.05 -6.43
N LEU A 67 -39.67 -14.89 -5.63
CA LEU A 67 -39.48 -16.33 -5.66
C LEU A 67 -39.87 -16.93 -7.01
N GLN A 68 -40.97 -16.47 -7.59
CA GLN A 68 -41.42 -16.94 -8.90
C GLN A 68 -40.44 -16.51 -10.01
N SER A 69 -39.92 -15.29 -9.95
CA SER A 69 -38.86 -14.82 -10.85
C SER A 69 -37.59 -15.65 -10.71
N ALA A 70 -37.12 -15.90 -9.47
CA ALA A 70 -35.93 -16.70 -9.22
C ALA A 70 -36.08 -18.15 -9.73
N LEU A 71 -37.30 -18.70 -9.66
CA LEU A 71 -37.60 -20.04 -10.19
C LEU A 71 -37.52 -20.07 -11.72
N ALA A 72 -38.06 -19.04 -12.39
CA ALA A 72 -37.93 -18.88 -13.84
C ALA A 72 -36.46 -18.67 -14.26
N ASP A 73 -35.71 -17.84 -13.54
CA ASP A 73 -34.29 -17.60 -13.80
C ASP A 73 -33.48 -18.90 -13.63
N MET A 74 -33.77 -19.71 -12.60
CA MET A 74 -33.12 -21.01 -12.41
C MET A 74 -33.42 -21.98 -13.55
N GLN A 75 -34.67 -22.02 -14.05
CA GLN A 75 -35.03 -22.85 -15.20
C GLN A 75 -34.26 -22.41 -16.45
N GLN A 76 -34.21 -21.11 -16.72
CA GLN A 76 -33.45 -20.56 -17.84
C GLN A 76 -31.96 -20.86 -17.74
N VAL A 77 -31.37 -20.77 -16.54
CA VAL A 77 -29.97 -21.14 -16.30
C VAL A 77 -29.76 -22.63 -16.56
N THR A 78 -30.67 -23.51 -16.11
CA THR A 78 -30.55 -24.95 -16.37
C THR A 78 -30.65 -25.29 -17.86
N GLU A 79 -31.54 -24.64 -18.60
CA GLU A 79 -31.63 -24.79 -20.06
C GLU A 79 -30.36 -24.29 -20.75
N SER A 80 -29.87 -23.10 -20.37
CA SER A 80 -28.63 -22.54 -20.92
C SER A 80 -27.42 -23.43 -20.63
N VAL A 81 -27.33 -24.03 -19.43
CA VAL A 81 -26.26 -24.97 -19.08
C VAL A 81 -26.36 -26.25 -19.91
N ALA A 82 -27.58 -26.77 -20.14
CA ALA A 82 -27.78 -27.94 -21.00
C ALA A 82 -27.39 -27.66 -22.46
N GLU A 83 -27.75 -26.49 -23.01
CA GLU A 83 -27.33 -26.06 -24.35
C GLU A 83 -25.81 -25.91 -24.47
N ILE A 84 -25.15 -25.37 -23.43
CA ILE A 84 -23.69 -25.29 -23.37
C ILE A 84 -23.09 -26.70 -23.34
N GLU A 85 -23.62 -27.61 -22.51
CA GLU A 85 -23.10 -28.97 -22.42
C GLU A 85 -23.29 -29.75 -23.74
N GLU A 86 -24.37 -29.51 -24.47
CA GLU A 86 -24.61 -30.09 -25.78
C GLU A 86 -23.64 -29.56 -26.84
N THR A 87 -23.43 -28.24 -26.91
CA THR A 87 -22.46 -27.63 -27.83
C THR A 87 -21.01 -28.01 -27.50
N LEU A 88 -20.68 -28.22 -26.23
CA LEU A 88 -19.36 -28.69 -25.80
C LEU A 88 -19.04 -30.13 -26.24
N LYS A 89 -20.04 -30.97 -26.57
CA LYS A 89 -19.80 -32.34 -27.06
C LYS A 89 -19.15 -32.36 -28.45
N GLU A 90 -19.30 -31.30 -29.24
CA GLU A 90 -18.71 -31.21 -30.59
C GLU A 90 -17.26 -30.71 -30.57
N LEU A 91 -16.80 -30.11 -29.45
CA LEU A 91 -15.47 -29.53 -29.30
C LEU A 91 -14.30 -30.52 -29.51
N PRO A 92 -14.34 -31.78 -29.06
CA PRO A 92 -13.28 -32.75 -29.32
C PRO A 92 -13.10 -33.02 -30.81
N LEU A 93 -14.19 -33.14 -31.56
CA LEU A 93 -14.16 -33.35 -33.02
C LEU A 93 -13.61 -32.13 -33.76
N LEU A 94 -13.91 -30.92 -33.27
CA LEU A 94 -13.35 -29.67 -33.76
C LEU A 94 -11.86 -29.54 -33.42
N GLN A 95 -11.44 -29.97 -32.23
CA GLN A 95 -10.03 -29.97 -31.83
C GLN A 95 -9.18 -30.84 -32.76
N ASP A 96 -9.68 -32.01 -33.15
CA ASP A 96 -9.00 -32.90 -34.09
C ASP A 96 -8.91 -32.27 -35.49
N LYS A 97 -10.02 -31.70 -36.00
CA LYS A 97 -10.04 -31.02 -37.30
C LYS A 97 -9.16 -29.77 -37.35
N LEU A 98 -9.09 -29.03 -36.25
CA LEU A 98 -8.29 -27.80 -36.13
C LEU A 98 -6.84 -28.07 -35.71
N TYR A 99 -6.46 -29.33 -35.50
CA TYR A 99 -5.11 -29.69 -35.07
C TYR A 99 -4.05 -29.21 -36.07
N ASP A 100 -4.29 -29.44 -37.36
CA ASP A 100 -3.38 -28.99 -38.42
C ASP A 100 -3.30 -27.45 -38.49
N ILE A 101 -4.43 -26.76 -38.32
CA ILE A 101 -4.48 -25.28 -38.26
C ILE A 101 -3.74 -24.77 -37.02
N LYS A 102 -3.84 -25.47 -35.88
CA LYS A 102 -3.12 -25.11 -34.66
C LYS A 102 -1.61 -25.22 -34.85
N ILE A 103 -1.14 -26.30 -35.48
CA ILE A 103 0.27 -26.47 -35.83
C ILE A 103 0.74 -25.35 -36.75
N GLU A 104 -0.03 -25.06 -37.81
CA GLU A 104 0.35 -24.03 -38.77
C GLU A 104 0.30 -22.62 -38.16
N THR A 105 -0.67 -22.37 -37.27
CA THR A 105 -0.75 -21.11 -36.49
C THR A 105 0.43 -20.99 -35.53
N GLN A 106 0.88 -22.08 -34.92
CA GLN A 106 2.09 -22.10 -34.09
C GLN A 106 3.32 -21.73 -34.91
N LYS A 107 3.51 -22.34 -36.08
CA LYS A 107 4.61 -22.00 -37.00
C LYS A 107 4.53 -20.56 -37.48
N HIS A 108 3.34 -20.09 -37.85
CA HIS A 108 3.14 -18.72 -38.29
C HIS A 108 3.46 -17.73 -37.17
N SER A 109 2.98 -17.99 -35.95
CA SER A 109 3.30 -17.20 -34.75
C SER A 109 4.81 -17.16 -34.51
N GLN A 110 5.50 -18.30 -34.60
CA GLN A 110 6.96 -18.37 -34.44
C GLN A 110 7.69 -17.57 -35.52
N LEU A 111 7.29 -17.68 -36.79
CA LEU A 111 7.90 -16.94 -37.89
C LEU A 111 7.64 -15.43 -37.79
N LEU A 112 6.46 -15.03 -37.31
CA LEU A 112 6.12 -13.63 -37.07
C LEU A 112 6.96 -13.05 -35.95
N THR A 113 7.06 -13.74 -34.80
CA THR A 113 7.94 -13.37 -33.70
C THR A 113 9.40 -13.32 -34.14
N ALA A 114 9.86 -14.29 -34.94
CA ALA A 114 11.22 -14.29 -35.48
C ALA A 114 11.47 -13.10 -36.42
N LYS A 115 10.50 -12.76 -37.29
CA LYS A 115 10.61 -11.62 -38.22
C LYS A 115 10.65 -10.27 -37.49
N GLU A 116 9.81 -10.10 -36.46
CA GLU A 116 9.81 -8.89 -35.63
C GLU A 116 11.12 -8.79 -34.85
N ASN A 117 11.53 -9.88 -34.19
CA ASN A 117 12.76 -9.91 -33.41
C ASN A 117 14.02 -9.77 -34.27
N LEU A 118 14.04 -10.23 -35.53
CA LEU A 118 15.16 -10.01 -36.45
C LEU A 118 15.45 -8.53 -36.66
N LYS A 119 14.43 -7.68 -36.78
CA LYS A 119 14.62 -6.22 -36.90
C LYS A 119 15.31 -5.65 -35.66
N HIS A 120 14.96 -6.17 -34.48
CA HIS A 120 15.55 -5.77 -33.21
C HIS A 120 16.98 -6.33 -33.06
N LEU A 121 17.25 -7.57 -33.47
CA LEU A 121 18.59 -8.21 -33.43
C LEU A 121 19.64 -7.48 -34.28
N PHE A 122 19.27 -6.80 -35.36
CA PHE A 122 20.27 -5.98 -36.09
C PHE A 122 20.53 -4.62 -35.43
N THR A 123 19.63 -4.16 -34.55
CA THR A 123 19.69 -2.84 -33.92
C THR A 123 20.09 -2.87 -32.45
N VAL A 124 20.19 -4.05 -31.80
CA VAL A 124 20.55 -4.15 -30.37
C VAL A 124 21.89 -3.49 -30.05
N PRO A 125 23.00 -3.71 -30.76
CA PRO A 125 24.28 -3.11 -30.37
C PRO A 125 24.24 -1.57 -30.42
N GLU A 126 23.61 -1.02 -31.46
CA GLU A 126 23.44 0.43 -31.64
C GLU A 126 22.51 1.03 -30.56
N THR A 127 21.36 0.39 -30.32
CA THR A 127 20.40 0.84 -29.31
C THR A 127 20.95 0.71 -27.89
N VAL A 128 21.75 -0.31 -27.58
CA VAL A 128 22.47 -0.42 -26.29
C VAL A 128 23.42 0.76 -26.15
N GLN A 129 24.23 1.06 -27.17
CA GLN A 129 25.17 2.19 -27.11
C GLN A 129 24.43 3.54 -26.95
N GLN A 130 23.35 3.77 -27.69
CA GLN A 130 22.51 4.97 -27.55
C GLN A 130 21.84 5.03 -26.18
N THR A 131 21.42 3.90 -25.62
CA THR A 131 20.82 3.87 -24.29
C THR A 131 21.86 4.20 -23.22
N GLU A 132 23.10 3.73 -23.37
CA GLU A 132 24.19 4.11 -22.48
C GLU A 132 24.47 5.61 -22.50
N THR A 133 24.49 6.25 -23.68
CA THR A 133 24.69 7.70 -23.76
C THR A 133 23.53 8.46 -23.12
N TRP A 134 22.28 8.04 -23.32
CA TRP A 134 21.13 8.66 -22.65
C TRP A 134 21.16 8.50 -21.13
N ILE A 135 21.63 7.36 -20.60
CA ILE A 135 21.84 7.17 -19.16
C ILE A 135 22.89 8.15 -18.65
N MET A 136 24.00 8.35 -19.38
CA MET A 136 25.04 9.32 -19.01
C MET A 136 24.56 10.77 -19.08
N GLU A 137 23.71 11.10 -20.06
CA GLU A 137 23.10 12.43 -20.22
C GLU A 137 21.97 12.71 -19.22
N GLY A 138 21.50 11.72 -18.47
CA GLY A 138 20.39 11.85 -17.52
C GLY A 138 19.00 11.81 -18.16
N LYS A 139 18.88 11.40 -19.44
CA LYS A 139 17.62 11.18 -20.16
C LYS A 139 17.04 9.81 -19.81
N LEU A 140 16.65 9.65 -18.55
CA LEU A 140 16.31 8.35 -17.97
C LEU A 140 15.02 7.73 -18.56
N LEU A 141 14.08 8.54 -19.06
CA LEU A 141 12.81 8.02 -19.61
C LEU A 141 13.01 7.39 -20.99
N GLU A 142 13.78 8.07 -21.84
CA GLU A 142 14.14 7.61 -23.17
C GLU A 142 14.98 6.34 -23.07
N ALA A 143 15.96 6.35 -22.16
CA ALA A 143 16.78 5.20 -21.87
C ALA A 143 15.97 4.02 -21.29
N HIS A 144 15.03 4.29 -20.37
CA HIS A 144 14.14 3.26 -19.84
C HIS A 144 13.27 2.64 -20.92
N LYS A 145 12.71 3.46 -21.82
CA LYS A 145 11.88 2.97 -22.94
C LYS A 145 12.67 2.03 -23.84
N ALA A 146 13.86 2.44 -24.30
CA ALA A 146 14.67 1.61 -25.18
C ALA A 146 15.15 0.32 -24.48
N MET A 147 15.48 0.40 -23.19
CA MET A 147 15.84 -0.77 -22.40
C MET A 147 14.67 -1.76 -22.28
N VAL A 148 13.44 -1.28 -22.03
CA VAL A 148 12.25 -2.13 -21.97
C VAL A 148 11.95 -2.77 -23.33
N ASP A 149 12.08 -2.03 -24.42
CA ASP A 149 11.88 -2.58 -25.77
C ASP A 149 12.88 -3.73 -26.04
N LEU A 150 14.14 -3.58 -25.62
CA LEU A 150 15.17 -4.63 -25.72
C LEU A 150 14.90 -5.83 -24.79
N GLU A 151 14.46 -5.58 -23.55
CA GLU A 151 14.08 -6.64 -22.61
C GLU A 151 12.90 -7.44 -23.14
N ASN A 152 11.88 -6.78 -23.70
CA ASN A 152 10.72 -7.45 -24.29
C ASN A 152 11.13 -8.33 -25.47
N SER A 153 11.96 -7.84 -26.40
CA SER A 153 12.47 -8.66 -27.51
C SER A 153 13.24 -9.90 -27.03
N ARG A 154 14.09 -9.74 -26.01
CA ARG A 154 14.81 -10.87 -25.38
C ARG A 154 13.82 -11.86 -24.75
N ASP A 155 12.86 -11.36 -23.99
CA ASP A 155 11.93 -12.17 -23.21
C ASP A 155 10.95 -12.93 -24.11
N ASP A 156 10.54 -12.33 -25.23
CA ASP A 156 9.72 -12.99 -26.25
C ASP A 156 10.49 -14.09 -26.97
N LEU A 157 11.77 -13.86 -27.33
CA LEU A 157 12.65 -14.90 -27.88
C LEU A 157 12.85 -16.07 -26.91
N LEU A 158 13.10 -15.76 -25.63
CA LEU A 158 13.26 -16.78 -24.59
C LEU A 158 11.96 -17.53 -24.32
N PHE A 159 10.81 -16.86 -24.42
CA PHE A 159 9.51 -17.49 -24.25
C PHE A 159 9.16 -18.43 -25.39
N GLU A 160 9.44 -18.05 -26.65
CA GLU A 160 9.26 -18.95 -27.80
C GLU A 160 10.20 -20.17 -27.70
N LEU A 161 11.44 -19.98 -27.26
CA LEU A 161 12.36 -21.09 -27.00
C LEU A 161 11.83 -22.01 -25.88
N HIS A 162 11.22 -21.45 -24.83
CA HIS A 162 10.64 -22.22 -23.73
C HIS A 162 9.44 -23.08 -24.15
N LYS A 163 8.66 -22.65 -25.16
CA LYS A 163 7.55 -23.44 -25.71
C LYS A 163 8.01 -24.69 -26.47
N LEU A 164 9.26 -24.72 -26.95
CA LEU A 164 9.77 -25.84 -27.72
C LEU A 164 10.06 -27.04 -26.80
N PRO A 165 9.62 -28.25 -27.17
CA PRO A 165 9.83 -29.46 -26.37
C PRO A 165 11.30 -29.87 -26.28
N HIS A 166 12.14 -29.41 -27.21
CA HIS A 166 13.59 -29.59 -27.19
C HIS A 166 14.25 -28.25 -26.89
N GLN A 167 14.49 -27.97 -25.61
CA GLN A 167 15.24 -26.81 -25.17
C GLN A 167 16.72 -27.01 -25.54
N SER A 168 17.12 -26.55 -26.72
CA SER A 168 18.53 -26.53 -27.12
C SER A 168 19.31 -25.66 -26.12
N SER A 169 20.12 -26.27 -25.25
CA SER A 169 20.93 -25.55 -24.27
C SER A 169 21.83 -24.50 -24.93
N ASN A 170 22.35 -24.80 -26.13
CA ASN A 170 23.19 -23.89 -26.91
C ASN A 170 22.44 -22.62 -27.36
N ASP A 171 21.18 -22.73 -27.80
CA ASP A 171 20.40 -21.57 -28.28
C ASP A 171 20.11 -20.60 -27.12
N ARG A 172 19.89 -21.16 -25.92
CA ARG A 172 19.71 -20.37 -24.70
C ARG A 172 21.00 -19.66 -24.29
N GLU A 173 22.15 -20.32 -24.42
CA GLU A 173 23.46 -19.72 -24.12
C GLU A 173 23.81 -18.60 -25.10
N VAL A 174 23.60 -18.81 -26.40
CA VAL A 174 23.83 -17.78 -27.44
C VAL A 174 22.98 -16.54 -27.18
N LEU A 175 21.68 -16.71 -26.86
CA LEU A 175 20.82 -15.58 -26.52
C LEU A 175 21.28 -14.87 -25.24
N LYS A 176 21.75 -15.63 -24.24
CA LYS A 176 22.25 -15.07 -22.99
C LYS A 176 23.51 -14.24 -23.19
N GLU A 177 24.45 -14.71 -24.01
CA GLU A 177 25.67 -13.96 -24.36
C GLU A 177 25.34 -12.71 -25.17
N TYR A 178 24.45 -12.84 -26.15
CA TYR A 178 24.05 -11.71 -27.00
C TYR A 178 23.37 -10.57 -26.21
N PHE A 179 22.52 -10.90 -25.24
CA PHE A 179 21.83 -9.94 -24.39
C PHE A 179 22.55 -9.66 -23.06
N GLU A 180 23.79 -10.12 -22.87
CA GLU A 180 24.60 -9.82 -21.69
C GLU A 180 24.78 -8.31 -21.44
N PRO A 181 25.03 -7.46 -22.47
CA PRO A 181 25.11 -6.01 -22.31
C PRO A 181 23.86 -5.36 -21.71
N LEU A 182 22.68 -5.95 -21.93
CA LEU A 182 21.41 -5.45 -21.37
C LEU A 182 21.39 -5.56 -19.83
N THR A 183 22.03 -6.59 -19.28
CA THR A 183 22.16 -6.75 -17.83
C THR A 183 23.04 -5.65 -17.23
N SER A 184 24.15 -5.34 -17.89
CA SER A 184 25.03 -4.23 -17.52
C SER A 184 24.29 -2.88 -17.61
N LEU A 185 23.50 -2.68 -18.67
CA LEU A 185 22.69 -1.48 -18.88
C LEU A 185 21.63 -1.30 -17.79
N SER A 186 20.95 -2.38 -17.41
CA SER A 186 19.98 -2.39 -16.30
C SER A 186 20.64 -2.01 -14.98
N TYR A 187 21.84 -2.52 -14.70
CA TYR A 187 22.61 -2.12 -13.51
C TYR A 187 23.03 -0.65 -13.54
N LYS A 188 23.48 -0.14 -14.69
CA LYS A 188 23.80 1.29 -14.86
C LYS A 188 22.57 2.18 -14.62
N MET A 189 21.40 1.78 -15.15
CA MET A 189 20.12 2.47 -14.94
C MET A 189 19.73 2.48 -13.46
N GLU A 190 19.77 1.33 -12.81
CA GLU A 190 19.50 1.18 -11.37
C GLU A 190 20.39 2.13 -10.55
N LYS A 191 21.70 2.18 -10.86
CA LYS A 191 22.64 3.07 -10.19
C LYS A 191 22.29 4.55 -10.36
N GLN A 192 21.88 4.98 -11.56
CA GLN A 192 21.45 6.37 -11.79
C GLN A 192 20.17 6.71 -11.05
N ILE A 193 19.19 5.80 -11.01
CA ILE A 193 17.95 5.98 -10.24
C ILE A 193 18.26 6.06 -8.75
N LYS A 194 19.10 5.16 -8.23
CA LYS A 194 19.56 5.19 -6.83
C LYS A 194 20.23 6.52 -6.51
N PHE A 195 21.10 7.02 -7.38
CA PHE A 195 21.76 8.32 -7.21
C PHE A 195 20.77 9.50 -7.23
N ALA A 196 19.79 9.48 -8.13
CA ALA A 196 18.74 10.50 -8.19
C ALA A 196 17.91 10.53 -6.89
N LEU A 197 17.59 9.35 -6.34
CA LEU A 197 16.85 9.23 -5.07
C LEU A 197 17.70 9.61 -3.86
N GLN A 198 18.98 9.26 -3.82
CA GLN A 198 19.90 9.68 -2.77
C GLN A 198 20.08 11.19 -2.73
N ARG A 199 19.83 11.92 -3.82
CA ARG A 199 19.89 13.39 -3.84
C ARG A 199 18.52 14.05 -3.77
N SER A 200 17.46 13.26 -3.61
CA SER A 200 16.07 13.70 -3.79
C SER A 200 15.67 14.88 -2.90
N LEU A 201 16.08 14.91 -1.63
CA LEU A 201 15.76 16.02 -0.70
C LEU A 201 16.34 17.37 -1.16
N ASN A 202 17.52 17.34 -1.80
CA ASN A 202 18.16 18.54 -2.33
C ASN A 202 17.63 18.87 -3.74
N THR A 203 17.45 17.85 -4.57
CA THR A 203 17.00 17.99 -5.97
C THR A 203 15.56 18.46 -6.06
N VAL A 204 14.65 17.99 -5.20
CA VAL A 204 13.23 18.36 -5.24
C VAL A 204 13.02 19.87 -5.07
N ARG A 205 13.91 20.56 -4.36
CA ARG A 205 13.84 22.02 -4.18
C ARG A 205 14.15 22.79 -5.47
N LYS A 206 15.01 22.23 -6.32
CA LYS A 206 15.48 22.86 -7.57
C LYS A 206 14.67 22.39 -8.77
N ASP A 207 14.56 21.07 -8.92
CA ASP A 207 13.84 20.43 -10.00
C ASP A 207 13.12 19.15 -9.51
N PRO A 208 11.84 19.25 -9.14
CA PRO A 208 11.01 18.11 -8.78
C PRO A 208 10.91 17.03 -9.88
N LYS A 209 11.09 17.42 -11.16
CA LYS A 209 10.86 16.51 -12.29
C LYS A 209 11.82 15.33 -12.30
N VAL A 210 13.06 15.52 -11.84
CA VAL A 210 14.05 14.44 -11.76
C VAL A 210 13.58 13.31 -10.85
N VAL A 211 13.02 13.66 -9.68
CA VAL A 211 12.50 12.69 -8.71
C VAL A 211 11.22 12.02 -9.24
N VAL A 212 10.32 12.81 -9.84
CA VAL A 212 9.10 12.27 -10.49
C VAL A 212 9.47 11.27 -11.58
N THR A 213 10.46 11.57 -12.42
CA THR A 213 10.93 10.68 -13.48
C THR A 213 11.46 9.36 -12.92
N ALA A 214 12.32 9.41 -11.90
CA ALA A 214 12.82 8.21 -11.23
C ALA A 214 11.67 7.35 -10.66
N LEU A 215 10.69 7.98 -9.99
CA LEU A 215 9.53 7.28 -9.44
C LEU A 215 8.63 6.68 -10.52
N ARG A 216 8.41 7.38 -11.64
CA ARG A 216 7.63 6.85 -12.76
C ARG A 216 8.26 5.60 -13.36
N ILE A 217 9.58 5.56 -13.43
CA ILE A 217 10.31 4.39 -13.90
C ILE A 217 10.14 3.23 -12.92
N ILE A 218 10.34 3.46 -11.62
CA ILE A 218 10.14 2.44 -10.57
C ILE A 218 8.72 1.85 -10.63
N GLU A 219 7.70 2.70 -10.70
CA GLU A 219 6.31 2.26 -10.76
C GLU A 219 5.97 1.45 -12.01
N ARG A 220 6.65 1.74 -13.14
CA ARG A 220 6.52 0.94 -14.37
C ARG A 220 7.18 -0.43 -14.21
N GLU A 221 8.38 -0.47 -13.64
CA GLU A 221 9.11 -1.72 -13.41
C GLU A 221 8.39 -2.65 -12.44
N GLU A 222 7.82 -2.11 -11.35
CA GLU A 222 7.01 -2.89 -10.40
C GLU A 222 5.74 -3.45 -11.06
N LYS A 223 5.12 -2.68 -11.97
CA LYS A 223 3.98 -3.16 -12.74
C LYS A 223 4.40 -4.29 -13.69
N SER A 224 5.54 -4.17 -14.36
CA SER A 224 6.09 -5.21 -15.23
C SER A 224 6.47 -6.47 -14.43
N ASP A 225 6.99 -6.33 -13.21
CA ASP A 225 7.26 -7.47 -12.32
C ASP A 225 5.96 -8.23 -11.95
N GLU A 226 4.88 -7.50 -11.64
CA GLU A 226 3.56 -8.10 -11.37
C GLU A 226 3.00 -8.80 -12.62
N GLU A 227 3.09 -8.18 -13.80
CA GLU A 227 2.65 -8.78 -15.07
C GLU A 227 3.42 -10.07 -15.38
N CYS A 228 4.74 -10.09 -15.15
CA CYS A 228 5.56 -11.28 -15.29
C CYS A 228 5.13 -12.39 -14.32
N PHE A 229 4.84 -12.04 -13.07
CA PHE A 229 4.38 -13.00 -12.07
C PHE A 229 3.02 -13.61 -12.42
N GLN A 230 2.08 -12.80 -12.95
CA GLN A 230 0.79 -13.32 -13.43
C GLN A 230 0.97 -14.21 -14.67
N ARG A 231 1.84 -13.82 -15.61
CA ARG A 231 2.16 -14.65 -16.78
C ARG A 231 2.75 -15.99 -16.36
N GLN A 232 3.66 -16.01 -15.38
CA GLN A 232 4.26 -17.22 -14.83
C GLN A 232 3.21 -18.22 -14.33
N LYS A 233 2.14 -17.77 -13.66
CA LYS A 233 1.06 -18.68 -13.21
C LYS A 233 0.36 -19.41 -14.36
N SER A 234 0.28 -18.78 -15.53
CA SER A 234 -0.36 -19.36 -16.71
C SER A 234 0.58 -20.15 -17.61
N THR A 235 1.84 -19.74 -17.73
CA THR A 235 2.78 -20.30 -18.72
C THR A 235 3.96 -21.06 -18.11
N GLY A 236 4.19 -20.94 -16.79
CA GLY A 236 5.36 -21.47 -16.10
C GLY A 236 6.68 -20.74 -16.39
N PHE A 237 6.67 -19.75 -17.29
CA PHE A 237 7.87 -19.03 -17.71
C PHE A 237 8.02 -17.70 -16.95
N ILE A 238 9.24 -17.43 -16.48
CA ILE A 238 9.64 -16.13 -15.93
C ILE A 238 10.89 -15.61 -16.66
N PRO A 239 10.89 -14.35 -17.11
CA PRO A 239 12.07 -13.76 -17.71
C PRO A 239 13.29 -13.70 -16.79
N PRO A 240 14.52 -13.77 -17.33
CA PRO A 240 15.72 -13.65 -16.52
C PRO A 240 15.86 -12.24 -15.94
N GLY A 241 16.16 -12.17 -14.64
CA GLY A 241 16.34 -10.91 -13.91
C GLY A 241 15.05 -10.29 -13.35
N ARG A 242 13.92 -11.00 -13.41
CA ARG A 242 12.65 -10.63 -12.78
C ARG A 242 12.40 -11.48 -11.51
N PRO A 243 11.81 -10.93 -10.44
CA PRO A 243 11.46 -9.52 -10.26
C PRO A 243 12.71 -8.66 -10.00
N LYS A 244 12.68 -7.38 -10.41
CA LYS A 244 13.77 -6.43 -10.18
C LYS A 244 13.70 -5.76 -8.80
N ASN A 245 12.51 -5.67 -8.20
CA ASN A 245 12.26 -5.09 -6.88
C ASN A 245 12.81 -3.65 -6.73
N TRP A 246 12.65 -2.82 -7.74
CA TRP A 246 13.20 -1.45 -7.75
C TRP A 246 12.60 -0.56 -6.68
N ARG A 247 11.37 -0.83 -6.24
CA ARG A 247 10.76 -0.12 -5.11
C ARG A 247 11.50 -0.38 -3.80
N GLU A 248 11.87 -1.62 -3.52
CA GLU A 248 12.61 -1.97 -2.30
C GLU A 248 13.99 -1.29 -2.32
N LYS A 249 14.70 -1.39 -3.44
CA LYS A 249 15.98 -0.72 -3.65
C LYS A 249 15.89 0.81 -3.54
N ALA A 250 14.79 1.40 -4.00
CA ALA A 250 14.51 2.82 -3.87
C ALA A 250 14.29 3.24 -2.41
N MET A 251 13.55 2.46 -1.63
CA MET A 251 13.37 2.73 -0.19
C MET A 251 14.70 2.59 0.56
N ASP A 252 15.50 1.57 0.22
CA ASP A 252 16.83 1.39 0.80
C ASP A 252 17.79 2.55 0.44
N ALA A 253 17.71 3.06 -0.79
CA ALA A 253 18.46 4.25 -1.20
C ALA A 253 18.09 5.50 -0.38
N LEU A 254 16.80 5.71 -0.09
CA LEU A 254 16.33 6.80 0.77
C LEU A 254 16.80 6.62 2.21
N LYS A 255 16.74 5.39 2.74
CA LYS A 255 17.26 5.05 4.08
C LYS A 255 18.75 5.36 4.19
N THR A 256 19.54 4.88 3.23
CA THR A 256 20.99 5.10 3.16
C THR A 256 21.29 6.58 3.14
N HIS A 257 20.56 7.35 2.34
CA HIS A 257 20.72 8.80 2.28
C HIS A 257 20.49 9.50 3.63
N VAL A 258 19.43 9.13 4.36
CA VAL A 258 19.13 9.71 5.68
C VAL A 258 20.26 9.38 6.67
N MET A 259 20.76 8.15 6.67
CA MET A 259 21.88 7.73 7.53
C MET A 259 23.18 8.48 7.21
N GLU A 260 23.61 8.47 5.94
CA GLU A 260 24.80 9.19 5.48
C GLU A 260 24.74 10.69 5.79
N ARG A 261 23.54 11.29 5.72
CA ARG A 261 23.34 12.70 6.02
C ARG A 261 23.45 13.01 7.51
N LEU A 262 23.01 12.13 8.40
CA LEU A 262 23.18 12.32 9.85
C LEU A 262 24.63 12.10 10.29
N GLU A 263 25.33 11.15 9.66
CA GLU A 263 26.75 10.87 9.92
C GLU A 263 27.65 11.98 9.36
N GLY A 264 27.48 12.33 8.08
CA GLY A 264 28.33 13.29 7.36
C GLY A 264 28.23 14.73 7.84
N ASN A 265 27.27 15.05 8.72
CA ASN A 265 27.16 16.37 9.36
C ASN A 265 27.76 16.42 10.77
N GLN A 266 28.50 15.38 11.20
CA GLN A 266 29.37 15.51 12.36
C GLN A 266 30.60 16.34 11.97
N LEU A 267 30.53 17.65 12.24
CA LEU A 267 31.60 18.59 11.89
C LEU A 267 32.77 18.62 12.88
N GLU A 268 32.54 18.20 14.12
CA GLU A 268 33.48 18.38 15.24
C GLU A 268 33.72 17.06 15.95
N ILE A 269 34.98 16.83 16.34
CA ILE A 269 35.41 15.67 17.13
C ILE A 269 35.60 16.11 18.59
N ARG A 270 35.38 15.17 19.51
CA ARG A 270 35.53 15.37 20.96
C ARG A 270 36.84 16.05 21.38
N SER A 271 37.95 15.76 20.69
CA SER A 271 39.27 16.33 20.96
C SER A 271 39.38 17.82 20.63
N GLU A 272 38.55 18.32 19.73
CA GLU A 272 38.62 19.69 19.21
C GLU A 272 37.70 20.64 19.99
N ASN A 273 36.52 20.15 20.39
CA ASN A 273 35.53 20.97 21.09
C ASN A 273 34.85 20.19 22.23
N LYS A 274 34.91 20.73 23.45
CA LYS A 274 34.20 20.15 24.62
C LYS A 274 32.68 20.16 24.46
N MET A 275 32.14 21.03 23.61
CA MET A 275 30.70 21.15 23.32
C MET A 275 30.29 20.46 22.02
N TRP A 276 31.14 19.60 21.45
CA TRP A 276 30.91 18.91 20.17
C TRP A 276 29.54 18.23 20.12
N LEU A 277 29.15 17.54 21.21
CA LEU A 277 27.93 16.76 21.26
C LEU A 277 26.67 17.63 21.23
N VAL A 278 26.66 18.74 21.97
CA VAL A 278 25.53 19.68 21.97
C VAL A 278 25.33 20.27 20.58
N ARG A 279 26.43 20.65 19.91
CA ARG A 279 26.40 21.21 18.56
C ARG A 279 25.97 20.17 17.54
N HIS A 280 26.47 18.94 17.65
CA HIS A 280 26.08 17.81 16.80
C HIS A 280 24.59 17.48 16.93
N LEU A 281 24.07 17.39 18.15
CA LEU A 281 22.65 17.15 18.41
C LEU A 281 21.75 18.28 17.87
N GLU A 282 22.22 19.52 17.91
CA GLU A 282 21.51 20.67 17.36
C GLU A 282 21.50 20.68 15.83
N VAL A 283 22.63 20.35 15.20
CA VAL A 283 22.73 20.19 13.74
C VAL A 283 21.79 19.07 13.26
N ILE A 284 21.82 17.91 13.93
CA ILE A 284 20.90 16.79 13.66
C ILE A 284 19.44 17.23 13.76
N ARG A 285 19.08 17.97 14.82
CA ARG A 285 17.72 18.49 15.02
C ARG A 285 17.28 19.38 13.86
N MET A 286 18.11 20.35 13.47
CA MET A 286 17.81 21.26 12.37
C MET A 286 17.64 20.52 11.03
N ILE A 287 18.54 19.60 10.71
CA ILE A 287 18.50 18.80 9.48
C ILE A 287 17.23 17.97 9.43
N ALA A 288 16.93 17.21 10.49
CA ALA A 288 15.75 16.35 10.54
C ALA A 288 14.45 17.16 10.43
N CYS A 289 14.35 18.31 11.10
CA CYS A 289 13.17 19.18 11.00
C CYS A 289 12.97 19.71 9.58
N GLU A 290 14.04 20.19 8.96
CA GLU A 290 13.99 20.75 7.61
C GLU A 290 13.67 19.67 6.58
N ASP A 291 14.29 18.49 6.68
CA ASP A 291 14.04 17.38 5.77
C ASP A 291 12.60 16.86 5.90
N LEU A 292 12.08 16.69 7.13
CA LEU A 292 10.68 16.31 7.35
C LEU A 292 9.70 17.37 6.82
N ARG A 293 10.07 18.66 6.89
CA ARG A 293 9.29 19.75 6.28
C ARG A 293 9.27 19.63 4.76
N ILE A 294 10.42 19.38 4.13
CA ILE A 294 10.51 19.13 2.68
C ILE A 294 9.65 17.93 2.29
N VAL A 295 9.72 16.83 3.04
CA VAL A 295 8.96 15.61 2.74
C VAL A 295 7.46 15.92 2.77
N LYS A 296 6.99 16.65 3.78
CA LYS A 296 5.59 17.07 3.87
C LYS A 296 5.17 17.99 2.73
N SER A 297 5.96 19.01 2.40
CA SER A 297 5.55 20.01 1.41
C SER A 297 5.78 19.59 -0.04
N LEU A 298 6.87 18.87 -0.33
CA LEU A 298 7.35 18.61 -1.68
C LEU A 298 7.29 17.12 -2.06
N PHE A 299 7.55 16.19 -1.15
CA PHE A 299 7.48 14.76 -1.51
C PHE A 299 6.06 14.23 -1.51
N GLN A 300 5.23 14.65 -0.56
CA GLN A 300 3.83 14.19 -0.47
C GLN A 300 3.01 14.36 -1.76
N PRO A 301 3.12 15.46 -2.54
CA PRO A 301 2.42 15.56 -3.84
C PRO A 301 3.07 14.75 -4.97
N ILE A 302 4.34 14.37 -4.85
CA ILE A 302 5.11 13.69 -5.91
C ILE A 302 5.02 12.17 -5.79
N PHE A 303 5.04 11.66 -4.56
CA PHE A 303 4.99 10.22 -4.30
C PHE A 303 3.56 9.68 -4.38
N PRO A 304 3.37 8.45 -4.89
CA PRO A 304 2.05 7.82 -4.87
C PRO A 304 1.54 7.65 -3.43
N PRO A 305 0.23 7.88 -3.14
CA PRO A 305 -0.31 7.85 -1.77
C PRO A 305 -0.07 6.53 -1.01
N ARG A 306 -0.02 5.41 -1.75
CA ARG A 306 0.25 4.07 -1.21
C ARG A 306 1.60 3.93 -0.50
N TYR A 307 2.56 4.80 -0.81
CA TYR A 307 3.88 4.79 -0.18
C TYR A 307 3.86 5.33 1.24
N LYS A 308 2.84 6.13 1.61
CA LYS A 308 2.79 6.82 2.92
C LYS A 308 4.13 7.47 3.28
N ILE A 309 4.69 8.22 2.33
CA ILE A 309 6.10 8.65 2.36
C ILE A 309 6.47 9.42 3.64
N MET A 310 5.56 10.24 4.18
CA MET A 310 5.77 10.95 5.44
C MET A 310 5.98 9.99 6.61
N ASP A 311 5.13 8.97 6.72
CA ASP A 311 5.22 7.97 7.80
C ASP A 311 6.51 7.15 7.67
N HIS A 312 6.88 6.83 6.43
CA HIS A 312 8.13 6.14 6.14
C HIS A 312 9.35 6.98 6.57
N PHE A 313 9.41 8.26 6.20
CA PHE A 313 10.49 9.15 6.62
C PHE A 313 10.56 9.35 8.14
N ILE A 314 9.42 9.43 8.82
CA ILE A 314 9.40 9.48 10.30
C ILE A 314 10.09 8.24 10.88
N GLN A 315 9.76 7.04 10.39
CA GLN A 315 10.39 5.79 10.83
C GLN A 315 11.88 5.75 10.49
N LEU A 316 12.27 6.22 9.30
CA LEU A 316 13.68 6.27 8.89
C LEU A 316 14.50 7.18 9.80
N TYR A 317 14.03 8.40 10.09
CA TYR A 317 14.71 9.30 11.00
C TYR A 317 14.74 8.72 12.42
N GLN A 318 13.67 8.09 12.90
CA GLN A 318 13.67 7.42 14.19
C GLN A 318 14.76 6.35 14.31
N GLN A 319 14.85 5.48 13.31
CA GLN A 319 15.86 4.43 13.26
C GLN A 319 17.27 5.01 13.15
N ALA A 320 17.47 5.97 12.26
CA ALA A 320 18.79 6.57 12.04
C ALA A 320 19.27 7.36 13.26
N LEU A 321 18.38 8.11 13.93
CA LEU A 321 18.68 8.79 15.20
C LEU A 321 18.97 7.81 16.32
N SER A 322 18.18 6.75 16.46
CA SER A 322 18.41 5.68 17.44
C SER A 322 19.80 5.07 17.26
N ASN A 323 20.12 4.61 16.05
CA ASN A 323 21.43 4.02 15.74
C ASN A 323 22.57 4.98 16.06
N ARG A 324 22.42 6.24 15.63
CA ARG A 324 23.44 7.26 15.87
C ARG A 324 23.66 7.56 17.35
N LEU A 325 22.59 7.62 18.14
CA LEU A 325 22.69 7.82 19.58
C LEU A 325 23.32 6.61 20.27
N LEU A 326 22.97 5.39 19.86
CA LEU A 326 23.58 4.17 20.38
C LEU A 326 25.09 4.13 20.09
N GLU A 327 25.52 4.46 18.87
CA GLU A 327 26.94 4.58 18.54
C GLU A 327 27.68 5.56 19.46
N ILE A 328 27.09 6.74 19.72
CA ILE A 328 27.69 7.74 20.61
C ILE A 328 27.74 7.24 22.06
N ILE A 329 26.71 6.54 22.52
CA ILE A 329 26.66 5.96 23.87
C ILE A 329 27.71 4.85 24.02
N ASP A 330 27.83 3.97 23.02
CA ASP A 330 28.78 2.87 23.02
C ASP A 330 30.24 3.35 22.89
N ALA A 331 30.47 4.50 22.24
CA ALA A 331 31.78 5.18 22.24
C ALA A 331 32.19 5.74 23.62
N GLY A 332 31.25 5.82 24.57
CA GLY A 332 31.48 6.26 25.94
C GLY A 332 31.24 7.75 26.16
N LEU A 333 30.44 8.06 27.18
CA LEU A 333 30.06 9.42 27.56
C LEU A 333 30.88 9.93 28.75
N GLU A 334 31.20 11.23 28.77
CA GLU A 334 31.87 11.90 29.89
C GLU A 334 31.11 13.14 30.39
N GLY A 335 31.00 13.26 31.71
CA GLY A 335 30.56 14.48 32.39
C GLY A 335 29.23 15.05 31.87
N GLN A 336 29.30 16.20 31.21
CA GLN A 336 28.15 16.96 30.72
C GLN A 336 27.45 16.33 29.50
N GLU A 337 28.08 15.36 28.84
CA GLU A 337 27.51 14.66 27.69
C GLU A 337 26.29 13.82 28.05
N TYR A 338 26.30 13.19 29.23
CA TYR A 338 25.15 12.45 29.76
C TYR A 338 23.92 13.36 29.88
N VAL A 339 24.07 14.57 30.43
CA VAL A 339 22.97 15.53 30.56
C VAL A 339 22.48 15.97 29.19
N SER A 340 23.40 16.21 28.26
CA SER A 340 23.08 16.67 26.91
C SER A 340 22.25 15.64 26.15
N ILE A 341 22.65 14.36 26.18
CA ILE A 341 21.89 13.27 25.55
C ILE A 341 20.56 13.01 26.26
N LEU A 342 20.56 12.96 27.61
CA LEU A 342 19.33 12.73 28.38
C LEU A 342 18.28 13.82 28.12
N SER A 343 18.71 15.08 28.17
CA SER A 343 17.84 16.22 27.87
C SER A 343 17.33 16.15 26.44
N TRP A 344 18.19 15.83 25.48
CA TRP A 344 17.79 15.77 24.07
C TRP A 344 16.77 14.65 23.80
N ILE A 345 16.99 13.45 24.35
CA ILE A 345 16.08 12.30 24.18
C ILE A 345 14.74 12.53 24.88
N LEU A 346 14.75 13.07 26.10
CA LEU A 346 13.54 13.20 26.91
C LEU A 346 12.73 14.46 26.60
N GLN A 347 13.38 15.55 26.19
CA GLN A 347 12.75 16.86 26.05
C GLN A 347 12.75 17.35 24.60
N THR A 348 13.91 17.33 23.92
CA THR A 348 14.06 17.95 22.59
C THR A 348 13.40 17.11 21.48
N TYR A 349 13.70 15.82 21.41
CA TYR A 349 13.18 14.91 20.38
C TYR A 349 11.64 14.79 20.43
N PRO A 350 10.99 14.43 21.55
CA PRO A 350 9.53 14.34 21.61
C PRO A 350 8.85 15.72 21.74
N GLY A 351 9.63 16.78 21.91
CA GLY A 351 9.16 18.14 22.15
C GLY A 351 8.72 18.89 20.90
N LYS A 352 8.28 20.14 21.13
CA LYS A 352 7.84 21.08 20.07
C LYS A 352 8.98 21.52 19.16
N GLU A 353 10.22 21.40 19.63
CA GLU A 353 11.43 21.78 18.91
C GLU A 353 11.78 20.80 17.77
N MET A 354 11.20 19.60 17.75
CA MET A 354 11.49 18.58 16.74
C MET A 354 10.23 17.82 16.29
N MET A 355 9.85 16.72 16.92
CA MET A 355 8.81 15.83 16.39
C MET A 355 7.39 16.37 16.58
N ARG A 356 7.13 17.17 17.63
CA ARG A 356 5.84 17.86 17.85
C ARG A 356 5.82 19.29 17.29
N ASN A 357 6.68 19.59 16.34
CA ASN A 357 6.69 20.90 15.70
C ASN A 357 5.35 21.15 15.00
N ILE A 358 4.77 22.33 15.22
CA ILE A 358 3.45 22.70 14.70
C ILE A 358 3.37 22.66 13.17
N ASN A 359 4.52 22.85 12.50
CA ASN A 359 4.60 22.81 11.04
C ASN A 359 4.52 21.37 10.52
N LEU A 360 5.01 20.39 11.29
CA LEU A 360 5.01 18.98 10.90
C LEU A 360 3.66 18.31 11.17
N GLN A 361 2.93 18.71 12.23
CA GLN A 361 1.60 18.16 12.61
C GLN A 361 1.59 16.62 12.70
N ILE A 362 2.66 16.04 13.23
CA ILE A 362 2.79 14.58 13.39
C ILE A 362 1.93 14.15 14.59
N SER A 363 1.11 13.11 14.41
CA SER A 363 0.34 12.49 15.50
C SER A 363 1.27 11.98 16.59
N SER A 364 0.92 12.19 17.86
CA SER A 364 1.68 11.73 19.02
C SER A 364 2.03 10.24 18.96
N ASP A 365 1.14 9.44 18.40
CA ASP A 365 1.21 7.98 18.40
C ASP A 365 2.30 7.45 17.45
N LYS A 366 2.79 8.30 16.53
CA LYS A 366 3.87 7.98 15.59
C LYS A 366 5.25 8.31 16.14
N ILE A 367 5.34 9.01 17.27
CA ILE A 367 6.60 9.40 17.91
C ILE A 367 7.01 8.31 18.90
N LEU A 368 7.82 7.38 18.44
CA LEU A 368 8.33 6.29 19.27
C LEU A 368 9.57 6.74 20.05
N PRO A 369 9.80 6.18 21.26
CA PRO A 369 11.05 6.37 21.99
C PRO A 369 12.27 5.93 21.15
N LEU A 370 13.33 6.74 21.18
CA LEU A 370 14.55 6.45 20.41
C LEU A 370 15.38 5.32 21.02
N LEU A 371 15.35 5.14 22.34
CA LEU A 371 16.08 4.08 23.03
C LEU A 371 15.10 3.13 23.72
N ASN A 372 15.49 1.87 23.86
CA ASN A 372 14.76 0.93 24.69
C ASN A 372 14.84 1.35 26.18
N THR A 373 13.93 0.84 26.99
CA THR A 373 13.85 1.16 28.42
C THR A 373 15.11 0.72 29.17
N ALA A 374 15.68 -0.43 28.82
CA ALA A 374 16.89 -0.97 29.46
C ALA A 374 18.14 -0.10 29.27
N THR A 375 18.42 0.33 28.04
CA THR A 375 19.54 1.25 27.75
C THR A 375 19.28 2.61 28.38
N MET A 376 18.01 3.05 28.42
CA MET A 376 17.65 4.30 29.06
C MET A 376 17.93 4.27 30.58
N GLU A 377 17.52 3.20 31.26
CA GLU A 377 17.79 2.99 32.69
C GLU A 377 19.29 2.86 32.98
N LYS A 378 20.03 2.16 32.11
CA LYS A 378 21.49 2.04 32.22
C LYS A 378 22.15 3.41 32.18
N LEU A 379 21.76 4.24 31.21
CA LEU A 379 22.34 5.58 31.03
C LEU A 379 22.01 6.52 32.19
N GLN A 380 20.79 6.44 32.74
CA GLN A 380 20.41 7.17 33.95
C GLN A 380 21.20 6.71 35.18
N LYS A 381 21.40 5.40 35.37
CA LYS A 381 22.21 4.85 36.46
C LYS A 381 23.67 5.29 36.36
N GLU A 382 24.27 5.23 35.17
CA GLU A 382 25.64 5.70 34.94
C GLU A 382 25.80 7.20 35.22
N TYR A 383 24.83 8.01 34.79
CA TYR A 383 24.80 9.44 35.09
C TYR A 383 24.76 9.71 36.60
N LEU A 384 23.85 9.04 37.32
CA LEU A 384 23.72 9.18 38.79
C LEU A 384 25.01 8.77 39.51
N ASN A 385 25.60 7.63 39.12
CA ASN A 385 26.86 7.17 39.71
C ASN A 385 27.99 8.19 39.51
N LYS A 386 28.12 8.75 38.31
CA LYS A 386 29.15 9.77 38.03
C LYS A 386 28.89 11.11 38.74
N ILE A 387 27.64 11.47 39.03
CA ILE A 387 27.34 12.65 39.86
C ILE A 387 27.71 12.40 41.31
N ILE A 388 27.33 11.24 41.87
CA ILE A 388 27.59 10.89 43.27
C ILE A 388 29.10 10.89 43.54
N ILE A 389 29.91 10.31 42.64
CA ILE A 389 31.38 10.30 42.71
C ILE A 389 31.99 11.71 42.58
N ARG A 390 31.26 12.68 42.00
CA ARG A 390 31.77 14.05 41.80
C ARG A 390 31.38 15.01 42.93
N ILE A 391 30.37 14.65 43.73
CA ILE A 391 29.86 15.44 44.87
C ILE A 391 30.41 14.93 46.21
N GLY A 392 30.67 13.63 46.33
CA GLY A 392 31.43 13.04 47.44
C GLY A 392 32.93 13.11 47.18
#